data_AF-A0A662V240-F1
#
_entry.id   AF-A0A662V240-F1
#
_cell.length_a   1.000
_cell.length_b   1.000
_cell.length_c   1.000
_cell.angle_alpha   90.00
_cell.angle_beta   90.00
_cell.angle_gamma   90.00
#
_symmetry.space_group_name_H-M   'P 1'
#
loop_
_entity.id
_entity.type
_entity.pdbx_description
1 polymer ?
#
loop_
_entity_poly.entity_id
_entity_poly.type
_entity_poly.pdbx_seq_one_letter_code
_entity_poly.pdbx_strand_id
1 'polypeptide(L)'
;MYLIKNLSSILNLDHVGIMDFCGTHEWTITHYGLRSLMPDPIRLIAGPGCPVCITPAHYVDELIKLCMDGVHVLTYGDTYRLPGSSDKVRSLAHAKSLGGKVTIVYSVLDAIKRAKANPNEEFVFFAVGFETTAPSTASPVYREVIPRNLKLLIAHRLTPPIIRYLFDNVPEVSLQGVIAPGHVSTIIGASAWEFIPREYNVSAVVAGFEPMDVLIAIYLIIKDLIDGKPKLHNEYGRAVSYEGNLMAKTMLNEVFEVIDAPWRGIGVVRSSGYVLKDKFRVYDAAFEYGIDLTKDVDLALPKGCRCGEVVLGKVEPTQCPLFMKVCTPRNPYGPCMVSIEGTCRIWAEHGGYVIKNLNI
;
A
#
# COMPACT_ATOMS: atom_id res chain seq x y z
N MET A 1 -1.98 2.80 -27.87
CA MET A 1 -2.28 1.40 -28.25
C MET A 1 -1.58 0.92 -29.51
N TYR A 2 -1.73 1.58 -30.67
CA TYR A 2 -1.07 1.15 -31.92
C TYR A 2 0.46 0.94 -31.76
N LEU A 3 1.14 1.90 -31.13
CA LEU A 3 2.59 1.81 -30.86
C LEU A 3 2.96 0.62 -29.95
N ILE A 4 2.17 0.38 -28.89
CA ILE A 4 2.41 -0.75 -27.97
C ILE A 4 2.26 -2.08 -28.73
N LYS A 5 1.22 -2.22 -29.58
CA LYS A 5 1.02 -3.44 -30.39
C LYS A 5 2.18 -3.68 -31.37
N ASN A 6 2.59 -2.63 -32.09
CA ASN A 6 3.71 -2.74 -33.04
C ASN A 6 5.03 -3.11 -32.34
N LEU A 7 5.37 -2.44 -31.24
CA LEU A 7 6.59 -2.79 -30.50
C LEU A 7 6.51 -4.20 -29.92
N SER A 8 5.35 -4.60 -29.42
CA SER A 8 5.19 -5.94 -28.85
C SER A 8 5.35 -7.06 -29.88
N SER A 9 5.03 -6.82 -31.17
CA SER A 9 5.29 -7.80 -32.24
C SER A 9 6.78 -8.03 -32.53
N ILE A 10 7.66 -7.15 -32.04
CA ILE A 10 9.11 -7.25 -32.22
C ILE A 10 9.76 -7.90 -30.97
N LEU A 11 9.03 -8.02 -29.86
CA LEU A 11 9.51 -8.69 -28.66
C LEU A 11 9.61 -10.20 -28.89
N ASN A 12 10.82 -10.75 -28.75
CA ASN A 12 11.06 -12.19 -28.68
C ASN A 12 10.91 -12.73 -27.24
N LEU A 13 9.86 -12.32 -26.54
CA LEU A 13 9.54 -12.79 -25.19
C LEU A 13 8.11 -13.34 -25.15
N ASP A 14 7.97 -14.58 -24.70
CA ASP A 14 6.65 -15.22 -24.56
C ASP A 14 5.78 -14.51 -23.50
N HIS A 15 6.44 -13.97 -22.46
CA HIS A 15 5.79 -13.27 -21.35
C HIS A 15 6.61 -12.07 -20.87
N VAL A 16 5.92 -10.94 -20.67
CA VAL A 16 6.46 -9.68 -20.14
C VAL A 16 5.58 -9.22 -18.99
N GLY A 17 6.03 -9.45 -17.76
CA GLY A 17 5.37 -8.97 -16.56
C GLY A 17 5.71 -7.51 -16.28
N ILE A 18 4.71 -6.64 -16.24
CA ILE A 18 4.85 -5.25 -15.81
C ILE A 18 4.02 -5.08 -14.54
N MET A 19 4.68 -4.73 -13.43
CA MET A 19 4.02 -4.59 -12.13
C MET A 19 3.85 -3.13 -11.74
N ASP A 20 2.65 -2.74 -11.32
CA ASP A 20 2.42 -1.47 -10.61
C ASP A 20 2.47 -1.69 -9.09
N PHE A 21 2.94 -0.68 -8.35
CA PHE A 21 3.00 -0.71 -6.88
C PHE A 21 2.08 0.36 -6.28
N CYS A 22 0.92 0.62 -6.89
CA CYS A 22 0.00 1.64 -6.43
C CYS A 22 -1.47 1.25 -6.66
N GLY A 23 -2.28 1.26 -5.60
CA GLY A 23 -3.72 1.02 -5.73
C GLY A 23 -4.41 1.95 -6.74
N THR A 24 -3.96 3.20 -6.88
CA THR A 24 -4.50 4.13 -7.88
C THR A 24 -4.10 3.75 -9.32
N HIS A 25 -2.89 3.22 -9.55
CA HIS A 25 -2.53 2.69 -10.87
C HIS A 25 -3.35 1.45 -11.20
N GLU A 26 -3.49 0.53 -10.24
CA GLU A 26 -4.35 -0.65 -10.39
C GLU A 26 -5.81 -0.26 -10.68
N TRP A 27 -6.31 0.78 -10.02
CA TRP A 27 -7.62 1.36 -10.30
C TRP A 27 -7.72 1.84 -11.75
N THR A 28 -6.77 2.64 -12.23
CA THR A 28 -6.74 3.13 -13.62
C THR A 28 -6.67 1.96 -14.61
N ILE A 29 -5.81 0.99 -14.37
CA ILE A 29 -5.64 -0.18 -15.23
C ILE A 29 -6.96 -0.96 -15.35
N THR A 30 -7.65 -1.19 -14.23
CA THR A 30 -8.90 -1.95 -14.21
C THR A 30 -10.08 -1.13 -14.73
N HIS A 31 -10.24 0.11 -14.27
CA HIS A 31 -11.36 1.00 -14.62
C HIS A 31 -11.43 1.29 -16.13
N TYR A 32 -10.27 1.54 -16.75
CA TYR A 32 -10.18 1.79 -18.20
C TYR A 32 -9.96 0.52 -19.02
N GLY A 33 -9.98 -0.67 -18.41
CA GLY A 33 -9.86 -1.95 -19.11
C GLY A 33 -8.51 -2.14 -19.82
N LEU A 34 -7.43 -1.50 -19.34
CA LEU A 34 -6.13 -1.50 -20.03
C LEU A 34 -5.57 -2.91 -20.20
N ARG A 35 -5.81 -3.81 -19.25
CA ARG A 35 -5.43 -5.24 -19.33
C ARG A 35 -5.96 -5.92 -20.58
N SER A 36 -7.19 -5.63 -20.99
CA SER A 36 -7.83 -6.23 -22.16
C SER A 36 -7.39 -5.61 -23.47
N LEU A 37 -6.74 -4.45 -23.41
CA LEU A 37 -6.14 -3.80 -24.57
C LEU A 37 -4.71 -4.28 -24.83
N MET A 38 -4.05 -4.84 -23.80
CA MET A 38 -2.67 -5.30 -23.91
C MET A 38 -2.54 -6.47 -24.89
N PRO A 39 -1.49 -6.49 -25.74
CA PRO A 39 -1.21 -7.65 -26.58
C PRO A 39 -0.73 -8.84 -25.72
N ASP A 40 -0.94 -10.05 -26.22
CA ASP A 40 -0.73 -11.32 -25.52
C ASP A 40 0.55 -11.46 -24.66
N PRO A 41 1.75 -11.03 -25.09
CA PRO A 41 2.93 -11.18 -24.25
C PRO A 41 2.90 -10.26 -23.01
N ILE A 42 2.16 -9.16 -23.03
CA ILE A 42 2.20 -8.14 -21.96
C ILE A 42 1.17 -8.47 -20.88
N ARG A 43 1.65 -8.68 -19.65
CA ARG A 43 0.82 -8.90 -18.47
C ARG A 43 0.98 -7.77 -17.47
N LEU A 44 -0.12 -7.08 -17.14
CA LEU A 44 -0.15 -6.04 -16.11
C LEU A 44 -0.50 -6.67 -14.75
N ILE A 45 0.43 -6.61 -13.82
CA ILE A 45 0.38 -7.30 -12.52
C ILE A 45 0.21 -6.25 -11.41
N ALA A 46 -0.75 -6.47 -10.51
CA ALA A 46 -0.90 -5.62 -9.34
C ALA A 46 0.07 -6.05 -8.25
N GLY A 47 0.93 -5.15 -7.80
CA GLY A 47 1.84 -5.35 -6.68
C GLY A 47 1.24 -4.93 -5.33
N PRO A 48 2.07 -4.92 -4.27
CA PRO A 48 1.67 -4.55 -2.92
C PRO A 48 1.55 -3.03 -2.73
N GLY A 49 0.64 -2.41 -3.50
CA GLY A 49 0.42 -0.96 -3.57
C GLY A 49 -0.69 -0.42 -2.65
N CYS A 50 -1.16 -1.20 -1.68
CA CYS A 50 -2.24 -0.82 -0.76
C CYS A 50 -1.74 -0.91 0.70
N PRO A 51 -1.46 0.22 1.39
CA PRO A 51 -0.87 0.19 2.72
C PRO A 51 -1.82 -0.39 3.78
N VAL A 52 -3.13 -0.20 3.61
CA VAL A 52 -4.14 -0.78 4.49
C VAL A 52 -4.19 -2.30 4.36
N CYS A 53 -4.00 -2.83 3.15
CA CYS A 53 -4.10 -4.25 2.88
C CYS A 53 -2.97 -5.06 3.54
N ILE A 54 -1.78 -4.45 3.60
CA ILE A 54 -0.55 -5.05 4.14
C ILE A 54 -0.38 -4.80 5.65
N THR A 55 -1.29 -4.06 6.28
CA THR A 55 -1.22 -3.78 7.72
C THR A 55 -1.53 -5.06 8.50
N PRO A 56 -0.62 -5.55 9.37
CA PRO A 56 -0.81 -6.79 10.11
C PRO A 56 -2.06 -6.79 10.98
N ALA A 57 -2.68 -7.96 11.14
CA ALA A 57 -3.91 -8.11 11.91
C ALA A 57 -3.74 -7.68 13.38
N HIS A 58 -2.56 -7.97 13.96
CA HIS A 58 -2.21 -7.61 15.33
C HIS A 58 -2.43 -6.13 15.67
N TYR A 59 -2.14 -5.20 14.75
CA TYR A 59 -2.41 -3.77 14.97
C TYR A 59 -3.89 -3.51 15.23
N VAL A 60 -4.77 -4.18 14.47
CA VAL A 60 -6.22 -4.07 14.63
C VAL A 60 -6.64 -4.69 15.96
N ASP A 61 -6.08 -5.84 16.33
CA ASP A 61 -6.41 -6.54 17.57
C ASP A 61 -6.06 -5.70 18.81
N GLU A 62 -4.89 -5.05 18.82
CA GLU A 62 -4.49 -4.15 19.91
C GLU A 62 -5.37 -2.90 19.98
N LEU A 63 -5.73 -2.31 18.83
CA LEU A 63 -6.67 -1.18 18.81
C LEU A 63 -8.08 -1.58 19.27
N ILE A 64 -8.53 -2.80 18.95
CA ILE A 64 -9.78 -3.34 19.48
C ILE A 64 -9.71 -3.42 21.00
N LYS A 65 -8.64 -3.98 21.57
CA LYS A 65 -8.43 -4.03 23.02
C LYS A 65 -8.49 -2.63 23.64
N LEU A 66 -7.69 -1.70 23.13
CA LEU A 66 -7.64 -0.31 23.61
C LEU A 66 -9.01 0.38 23.58
N CYS A 67 -9.76 0.24 22.49
CA CYS A 67 -11.07 0.89 22.38
C CYS A 67 -12.14 0.29 23.30
N MET A 68 -12.02 -0.99 23.66
CA MET A 68 -12.87 -1.64 24.63
C MET A 68 -12.49 -1.28 26.07
N ASP A 69 -11.20 -1.02 26.32
CA ASP A 69 -10.67 -0.58 27.62
C ASP A 69 -10.86 0.93 27.88
N GLY A 70 -11.51 1.65 26.95
CA GLY A 70 -11.95 3.03 27.15
C GLY A 70 -11.08 4.11 26.51
N VAL A 71 -9.98 3.74 25.84
CA VAL A 71 -9.16 4.63 25.01
C VAL A 71 -9.90 4.92 23.71
N HIS A 72 -9.97 6.18 23.27
CA HIS A 72 -10.69 6.52 22.05
C HIS A 72 -9.79 6.35 20.81
N VAL A 73 -10.06 5.30 20.03
CA VAL A 73 -9.34 5.03 18.78
C VAL A 73 -9.88 5.90 17.64
N LEU A 74 -8.95 6.58 16.96
CA LEU A 74 -9.18 7.41 15.78
C LEU A 74 -8.54 6.73 14.58
N THR A 75 -9.30 6.51 13.51
CA THR A 75 -8.87 5.68 12.38
C THR A 75 -9.39 6.22 11.05
N TYR A 76 -8.71 5.90 9.94
CA TYR A 76 -9.25 6.19 8.61
C TYR A 76 -10.47 5.31 8.28
N GLY A 77 -11.26 5.74 7.29
CA GLY A 77 -12.52 5.06 6.94
C GLY A 77 -12.35 3.62 6.42
N ASP A 78 -11.25 3.34 5.72
CA ASP A 78 -10.94 2.01 5.21
C ASP A 78 -10.37 1.09 6.31
N THR A 79 -9.43 1.58 7.11
CA THR A 79 -8.87 0.86 8.27
C THR A 79 -9.93 0.52 9.32
N TYR A 80 -11.02 1.29 9.42
CA TYR A 80 -12.16 1.01 10.30
C TYR A 80 -12.77 -0.39 10.11
N ARG A 81 -12.76 -0.92 8.88
CA ARG A 81 -13.31 -2.25 8.56
C ARG A 81 -12.22 -3.31 8.34
N LEU A 82 -10.96 -2.97 8.56
CA LEU A 82 -9.85 -3.91 8.38
C LEU A 82 -10.01 -5.10 9.35
N PRO A 83 -9.88 -6.36 8.88
CA PRO A 83 -10.05 -7.51 9.75
C PRO A 83 -8.81 -7.73 10.64
N GLY A 84 -8.99 -7.86 11.96
CA GLY A 84 -8.03 -8.43 12.91
C GLY A 84 -7.95 -9.96 12.80
N SER A 85 -7.29 -10.61 13.76
CA SER A 85 -7.08 -12.07 13.75
C SER A 85 -8.21 -12.83 14.43
N SER A 86 -8.91 -12.21 15.37
CA SER A 86 -9.99 -12.83 16.15
C SER A 86 -11.29 -12.94 15.36
N ASP A 87 -11.90 -14.13 15.33
CA ASP A 87 -13.24 -14.33 14.77
C ASP A 87 -14.37 -13.72 15.62
N LYS A 88 -14.11 -13.40 16.90
CA LYS A 88 -15.12 -12.84 17.82
C LYS A 88 -15.36 -11.36 17.57
N VAL A 89 -14.30 -10.55 17.60
CA VAL A 89 -14.35 -9.12 17.29
C VAL A 89 -13.35 -8.89 16.17
N ARG A 90 -13.87 -8.84 14.95
CA ARG A 90 -13.07 -8.90 13.74
C ARG A 90 -12.52 -7.56 13.28
N SER A 91 -13.04 -6.43 13.74
CA SER A 91 -12.61 -5.10 13.25
C SER A 91 -12.99 -4.01 14.22
N LEU A 92 -12.45 -2.81 14.02
CA LEU A 92 -12.84 -1.62 14.78
C LEU A 92 -14.33 -1.28 14.58
N ALA A 93 -14.89 -1.57 13.41
CA ALA A 93 -16.31 -1.45 13.16
C ALA A 93 -17.14 -2.40 14.02
N HIS A 94 -16.69 -3.64 14.17
CA HIS A 94 -17.34 -4.60 15.06
C HIS A 94 -17.19 -4.15 16.52
N ALA A 95 -15.98 -3.78 16.97
CA ALA A 95 -15.74 -3.28 18.32
C ALA A 95 -16.64 -2.09 18.68
N LYS A 96 -16.81 -1.13 17.77
CA LYS A 96 -17.73 0.00 17.95
C LYS A 96 -19.16 -0.43 18.18
N SER A 97 -19.65 -1.42 17.43
CA SER A 97 -21.01 -1.97 17.62
C SER A 97 -21.22 -2.64 18.99
N LEU A 98 -20.13 -3.05 19.64
CA LEU A 98 -20.12 -3.62 20.99
C LEU A 98 -19.83 -2.59 22.10
N GLY A 99 -19.77 -1.30 21.77
CA GLY A 99 -19.55 -0.21 22.72
C GLY A 99 -18.11 0.34 22.77
N GLY A 100 -17.19 -0.20 21.96
CA GLY A 100 -15.83 0.32 21.86
C GLY A 100 -15.77 1.76 21.34
N LYS A 101 -14.88 2.59 21.90
CA LYS A 101 -14.75 4.00 21.51
C LYS A 101 -13.94 4.15 20.23
N VAL A 102 -14.63 4.22 19.09
CA VAL A 102 -14.00 4.39 17.77
C VAL A 102 -14.62 5.54 16.97
N THR A 103 -13.78 6.42 16.42
CA THR A 103 -14.21 7.48 15.50
C THR A 103 -13.40 7.46 14.21
N ILE A 104 -14.10 7.58 13.08
CA ILE A 104 -13.47 7.75 11.78
C ILE A 104 -13.04 9.21 11.64
N VAL A 105 -11.80 9.43 11.19
CA VAL A 105 -11.24 10.75 10.89
C VAL A 105 -10.64 10.75 9.48
N TYR A 106 -10.50 11.94 8.87
CA TYR A 106 -9.92 12.07 7.53
C TYR A 106 -8.42 12.39 7.57
N SER A 107 -7.92 12.89 8.71
CA SER A 107 -6.52 13.28 8.84
C SER A 107 -6.03 13.22 10.29
N VAL A 108 -4.71 13.23 10.48
CA VAL A 108 -4.10 13.43 11.79
C VAL A 108 -4.43 14.81 12.37
N LEU A 109 -4.71 15.82 11.53
CA LEU A 109 -5.13 17.14 12.01
C LEU A 109 -6.52 17.10 12.66
N ASP A 110 -7.43 16.28 12.12
CA ASP A 110 -8.73 16.02 12.76
C ASP A 110 -8.55 15.30 14.10
N ALA A 111 -7.61 14.36 14.17
CA ALA A 111 -7.27 13.68 15.41
C ALA A 111 -6.73 14.64 16.48
N ILE A 112 -5.80 15.53 16.09
CA ILE A 112 -5.26 16.58 16.96
C ILE A 112 -6.36 17.53 17.44
N LYS A 113 -7.23 17.99 16.53
CA LYS A 113 -8.34 18.88 16.85
C LYS A 113 -9.27 18.23 17.88
N ARG A 114 -9.57 16.95 17.71
CA ARG A 114 -10.46 16.20 18.60
C ARG A 114 -9.83 15.96 19.97
N ALA A 115 -8.55 15.61 20.02
CA ALA A 115 -7.82 15.43 21.28
C ALA A 115 -7.71 16.74 22.08
N LYS A 116 -7.45 17.88 21.41
CA LYS A 116 -7.45 19.21 22.04
C LYS A 116 -8.82 19.61 22.59
N ALA A 117 -9.90 19.24 21.91
CA ALA A 117 -11.26 19.56 22.35
C ALA A 117 -11.72 18.71 23.55
N ASN A 118 -11.08 17.57 23.82
CA ASN A 118 -11.46 16.63 24.88
C ASN A 118 -10.24 16.27 25.74
N PRO A 119 -9.71 17.21 26.55
CA PRO A 119 -8.43 17.02 27.25
C PRO A 119 -8.46 15.93 28.34
N ASN A 120 -9.64 15.51 28.78
CA ASN A 120 -9.84 14.47 29.79
C ASN A 120 -10.00 13.06 29.19
N GLU A 121 -9.92 12.93 27.87
CA GLU A 121 -10.00 11.64 27.16
C GLU A 121 -8.64 11.29 26.57
N GLU A 122 -8.31 10.00 26.58
CA GLU A 122 -7.13 9.46 25.91
C GLU A 122 -7.46 9.03 24.49
N PHE A 123 -6.60 9.39 23.54
CA PHE A 123 -6.75 9.10 22.14
C PHE A 123 -5.57 8.31 21.60
N VAL A 124 -5.87 7.37 20.71
CA VAL A 124 -4.88 6.72 19.84
C VAL A 124 -5.28 6.94 18.40
N PHE A 125 -4.40 7.54 17.60
CA PHE A 125 -4.58 7.65 16.17
C PHE A 125 -3.83 6.52 15.44
N PHE A 126 -4.56 5.76 14.63
CA PHE A 126 -3.99 4.69 13.83
C PHE A 126 -3.41 5.24 12.53
N ALA A 127 -2.10 5.44 12.49
CA ALA A 127 -1.39 6.06 11.39
C ALA A 127 -0.91 5.00 10.39
N VAL A 128 -1.75 4.69 9.40
CA VAL A 128 -1.45 3.76 8.31
C VAL A 128 -1.12 4.52 7.04
N GLY A 129 -0.16 4.01 6.25
CA GLY A 129 0.06 4.47 4.89
C GLY A 129 1.52 4.40 4.44
N PHE A 130 1.77 4.70 3.17
CA PHE A 130 3.11 4.74 2.61
C PHE A 130 3.77 6.12 2.77
N GLU A 131 4.84 6.37 2.04
CA GLU A 131 5.59 7.64 2.05
C GLU A 131 4.74 8.86 1.71
N THR A 132 3.60 8.68 1.03
CA THR A 132 2.62 9.74 0.76
C THR A 132 1.92 10.26 2.00
N THR A 133 1.70 9.38 2.98
CA THR A 133 0.93 9.68 4.20
C THR A 133 1.83 9.97 5.39
N ALA A 134 3.01 9.35 5.45
CA ALA A 134 3.93 9.49 6.58
C ALA A 134 4.32 10.96 6.88
N PRO A 135 4.54 11.85 5.89
CA PRO A 135 4.79 13.26 6.15
C PRO A 135 3.64 13.98 6.87
N SER A 136 2.40 13.55 6.64
CA SER A 136 1.24 14.14 7.31
C SER A 136 1.27 13.86 8.82
N THR A 137 1.72 12.67 9.23
CA THR A 137 1.95 12.29 10.63
C THR A 137 3.23 12.91 11.19
N ALA A 138 4.32 12.94 10.41
CA ALA A 138 5.61 13.47 10.83
C ALA A 138 5.57 14.99 11.09
N SER A 139 4.88 15.76 10.24
CA SER A 139 4.88 17.22 10.32
C SER A 139 4.38 17.76 11.67
N PRO A 140 3.23 17.30 12.21
CA PRO A 140 2.80 17.68 13.56
C PRO A 140 3.73 17.23 14.70
N VAL A 141 4.39 16.08 14.57
CA VAL A 141 5.36 15.59 15.55
C VAL A 141 6.63 16.45 15.52
N TYR A 142 7.15 16.71 14.32
CA TYR A 142 8.30 17.58 14.08
C TYR A 142 8.09 19.01 14.61
N ARG A 143 6.86 19.52 14.52
CA ARG A 143 6.46 20.84 15.04
C ARG A 143 6.03 20.81 16.51
N GLU A 144 6.04 19.64 17.15
CA GLU A 144 5.65 19.43 18.55
C GLU A 144 4.25 19.97 18.89
N VAL A 145 3.29 19.82 17.96
CA VAL A 145 1.90 20.29 18.14
C VAL A 145 0.90 19.19 18.52
N ILE A 146 1.39 17.96 18.73
CA ILE A 146 0.61 16.82 19.20
C ILE A 146 0.25 17.04 20.68
N PRO A 147 -1.04 17.02 21.06
CA PRO A 147 -1.43 17.11 22.47
C PRO A 147 -1.07 15.81 23.20
N ARG A 148 -0.71 15.91 24.50
CA ARG A 148 -0.21 14.75 25.28
C ARG A 148 -1.20 13.59 25.41
N ASN A 149 -2.49 13.88 25.34
CA ASN A 149 -3.55 12.87 25.37
C ASN A 149 -3.80 12.20 24.01
N LEU A 150 -2.98 12.49 22.99
CA LEU A 150 -3.01 11.82 21.69
C LEU A 150 -1.71 11.03 21.49
N LYS A 151 -1.85 9.72 21.37
CA LYS A 151 -0.78 8.80 20.98
C LYS A 151 -0.97 8.38 19.52
N LEU A 152 0.13 8.03 18.87
CA LEU A 152 0.18 7.63 17.47
C LEU A 152 0.61 6.16 17.42
N LEU A 153 -0.22 5.30 16.85
CA LEU A 153 0.17 3.94 16.50
C LEU A 153 0.68 3.94 15.06
N ILE A 154 2.00 3.94 14.89
CA ILE A 154 2.63 4.03 13.58
C ILE A 154 2.62 2.67 12.88
N ALA A 155 1.91 2.62 11.76
CA ALA A 155 1.87 1.50 10.83
C ALA A 155 2.28 1.95 9.41
N HIS A 156 3.15 2.96 9.33
CA HIS A 156 3.69 3.41 8.06
C HIS A 156 4.66 2.38 7.48
N ARG A 157 4.68 2.29 6.15
CA ARG A 157 5.51 1.36 5.39
C ARG A 157 6.23 2.06 4.24
N LEU A 158 7.27 1.41 3.73
CA LEU A 158 8.11 1.91 2.66
C LEU A 158 7.96 1.05 1.41
N THR A 159 7.82 1.71 0.26
CA THR A 159 7.56 1.06 -1.01
C THR A 159 8.83 0.50 -1.66
N PRO A 160 9.98 1.20 -1.75
CA PRO A 160 11.20 0.63 -2.34
C PRO A 160 11.64 -0.72 -1.75
N PRO A 161 11.62 -0.93 -0.41
CA PRO A 161 11.99 -2.21 0.19
C PRO A 161 11.10 -3.39 -0.20
N ILE A 162 9.79 -3.19 -0.38
CA ILE A 162 8.91 -4.30 -0.80
C ILE A 162 9.14 -4.68 -2.27
N ILE A 163 9.54 -3.73 -3.12
CA ILE A 163 9.96 -4.04 -4.50
C ILE A 163 11.20 -4.93 -4.50
N ARG A 164 12.21 -4.59 -3.68
CA ARG A 164 13.42 -5.42 -3.50
C ARG A 164 13.05 -6.82 -3.02
N TYR A 165 12.21 -6.90 -1.99
CA TYR A 165 11.72 -8.17 -1.48
C TYR A 165 11.09 -9.03 -2.58
N LEU A 166 10.29 -8.44 -3.45
CA LEU A 166 9.64 -9.15 -4.55
C LEU A 166 10.66 -9.72 -5.54
N PHE A 167 11.65 -8.94 -5.95
CA PHE A 167 12.73 -9.44 -6.81
C PHE A 167 13.58 -10.53 -6.14
N ASP A 168 13.88 -10.37 -4.85
CA ASP A 168 14.80 -11.27 -4.13
C ASP A 168 14.12 -12.58 -3.68
N ASN A 169 12.82 -12.56 -3.39
CA ASN A 169 12.13 -13.66 -2.69
C ASN A 169 10.93 -14.25 -3.45
N VAL A 170 10.54 -13.67 -4.60
CA VAL A 170 9.39 -14.15 -5.39
C VAL A 170 9.78 -14.38 -6.86
N PRO A 171 10.77 -15.27 -7.12
CA PRO A 171 11.30 -15.48 -8.47
C PRO A 171 10.27 -16.06 -9.46
N GLU A 172 9.19 -16.68 -8.96
CA GLU A 172 8.09 -17.17 -9.80
C GLU A 172 7.30 -16.04 -10.47
N VAL A 173 7.42 -14.80 -9.98
CA VAL A 173 6.82 -13.61 -10.59
C VAL A 173 7.89 -12.93 -11.45
N SER A 174 7.97 -13.36 -12.71
CA SER A 174 8.89 -12.80 -13.70
C SER A 174 8.48 -11.37 -14.08
N LEU A 175 9.27 -10.39 -13.65
CA LEU A 175 9.06 -8.97 -13.96
C LEU A 175 10.11 -8.42 -14.93
N GLN A 176 9.62 -7.75 -15.96
CA GLN A 176 10.41 -7.06 -16.98
C GLN A 176 10.24 -5.53 -16.92
N GLY A 177 9.28 -5.05 -16.12
CA GLY A 177 9.11 -3.63 -15.88
C GLY A 177 8.34 -3.32 -14.61
N VAL A 178 8.59 -2.12 -14.09
CA VAL A 178 7.92 -1.56 -12.91
C VAL A 178 7.31 -0.21 -13.25
N ILE A 179 6.02 -0.04 -12.93
CA ILE A 179 5.37 1.27 -12.88
C ILE A 179 5.47 1.76 -11.44
N ALA A 180 6.37 2.71 -11.21
CA ALA A 180 6.64 3.25 -9.90
C ALA A 180 5.54 4.25 -9.48
N PRO A 181 5.08 4.21 -8.21
CA PRO A 181 3.95 5.00 -7.72
C PRO A 181 4.22 6.50 -7.80
N GLY A 182 3.42 7.24 -8.59
CA GLY A 182 3.61 8.67 -8.82
C GLY A 182 3.60 9.49 -7.53
N HIS A 183 2.59 9.32 -6.67
CA HIS A 183 2.45 10.07 -5.41
C HIS A 183 3.55 9.72 -4.40
N VAL A 184 3.96 8.45 -4.27
CA VAL A 184 5.11 8.12 -3.41
C VAL A 184 6.36 8.83 -3.94
N SER A 185 6.53 8.84 -5.26
CA SER A 185 7.66 9.50 -5.93
C SER A 185 7.67 11.02 -5.75
N THR A 186 6.52 11.69 -5.57
CA THR A 186 6.53 13.13 -5.24
C THR A 186 7.20 13.41 -3.89
N ILE A 187 7.20 12.43 -2.99
CA ILE A 187 7.84 12.52 -1.68
C ILE A 187 9.31 12.10 -1.76
N ILE A 188 9.59 10.88 -2.23
CA ILE A 188 10.94 10.31 -2.15
C ILE A 188 11.85 10.67 -3.33
N GLY A 189 11.25 11.14 -4.44
CA GLY A 189 11.92 11.49 -5.69
C GLY A 189 11.97 10.34 -6.68
N ALA A 190 12.16 10.67 -7.95
CA ALA A 190 12.38 9.64 -8.98
C ALA A 190 13.66 8.83 -8.68
N SER A 191 14.71 9.47 -8.16
CA SER A 191 15.99 8.83 -7.82
C SER A 191 15.86 7.62 -6.88
N ALA A 192 14.81 7.56 -6.06
CA ALA A 192 14.57 6.45 -5.14
C ALA A 192 14.32 5.10 -5.85
N TRP A 193 14.04 5.12 -7.15
CA TRP A 193 13.76 3.93 -7.96
C TRP A 193 14.94 3.48 -8.84
N GLU A 194 16.08 4.18 -8.80
CA GLU A 194 17.25 3.85 -9.64
C GLU A 194 17.84 2.48 -9.35
N PHE A 195 17.60 1.93 -8.16
CA PHE A 195 18.06 0.60 -7.83
C PHE A 195 17.43 -0.47 -8.73
N ILE A 196 16.23 -0.25 -9.26
CA ILE A 196 15.52 -1.24 -10.09
C ILE A 196 16.33 -1.58 -11.35
N PRO A 197 16.69 -0.61 -12.22
CA PRO A 197 17.55 -0.91 -13.37
C PRO A 197 18.99 -1.26 -12.96
N ARG A 198 19.54 -0.63 -11.91
CA ARG A 198 20.95 -0.81 -11.53
C ARG A 198 21.26 -2.17 -10.92
N GLU A 199 20.34 -2.70 -10.12
CA GLU A 199 20.57 -3.93 -9.35
C GLU A 199 19.84 -5.13 -9.95
N TYR A 200 18.68 -4.92 -10.61
CA TYR A 200 17.85 -6.00 -11.15
C TYR A 200 17.76 -6.03 -12.67
N ASN A 201 18.36 -5.05 -13.37
CA ASN A 201 18.30 -4.95 -14.83
C ASN A 201 16.85 -4.92 -15.38
N VAL A 202 15.97 -4.21 -14.67
CA VAL A 202 14.54 -4.05 -14.99
C VAL A 202 14.22 -2.57 -15.21
N SER A 203 13.41 -2.25 -16.22
CA SER A 203 13.00 -0.86 -16.46
C SER A 203 12.01 -0.39 -15.41
N ALA A 204 12.18 0.86 -14.97
CA ALA A 204 11.27 1.50 -14.03
C ALA A 204 10.76 2.81 -14.62
N VAL A 205 9.46 3.06 -14.52
CA VAL A 205 8.87 4.32 -14.96
C VAL A 205 8.03 4.91 -13.84
N VAL A 206 8.41 6.09 -13.36
CA VAL A 206 7.57 6.89 -12.48
C VAL A 206 6.46 7.52 -13.32
N ALA A 207 5.22 7.14 -13.05
CA ALA A 207 4.07 7.53 -13.86
C ALA A 207 2.98 8.23 -13.03
N GLY A 208 2.24 9.13 -13.68
CA GLY A 208 0.99 9.67 -13.16
C GLY A 208 -0.13 8.63 -13.17
N PHE A 209 -1.37 9.06 -12.93
CA PHE A 209 -2.52 8.17 -12.72
C PHE A 209 -3.53 8.18 -13.87
N GLU A 210 -3.34 9.06 -14.85
CA GLU A 210 -4.19 9.07 -16.03
C GLU A 210 -3.92 7.82 -16.87
N PRO A 211 -4.92 7.29 -17.60
CA PRO A 211 -4.71 6.12 -18.45
C PRO A 211 -3.60 6.35 -19.47
N MET A 212 -3.39 7.59 -19.92
CA MET A 212 -2.28 7.94 -20.82
C MET A 212 -0.92 7.85 -20.13
N ASP A 213 -0.79 8.25 -18.86
CA ASP A 213 0.47 8.12 -18.12
C ASP A 213 0.88 6.64 -18.02
N VAL A 214 -0.09 5.78 -17.68
CA VAL A 214 0.12 4.32 -17.57
C VAL A 214 0.50 3.72 -18.94
N LEU A 215 -0.18 4.12 -20.02
CA LEU A 215 0.14 3.64 -21.37
C LEU A 215 1.53 4.10 -21.83
N ILE A 216 1.95 5.33 -21.49
CA ILE A 216 3.31 5.82 -21.79
C ILE A 216 4.34 5.01 -20.99
N ALA A 217 4.07 4.72 -19.73
CA ALA A 217 4.95 3.89 -18.91
C ALA A 217 5.14 2.49 -19.51
N ILE A 218 4.06 1.82 -19.91
CA ILE A 218 4.11 0.52 -20.58
C ILE A 218 4.92 0.61 -21.88
N TYR A 219 4.68 1.65 -22.69
CA TYR A 219 5.42 1.87 -23.94
C TYR A 219 6.93 2.04 -23.69
N LEU A 220 7.33 2.84 -22.69
CA LEU A 220 8.73 3.08 -22.37
C LEU A 220 9.43 1.81 -21.88
N ILE A 221 8.75 1.01 -21.04
CA ILE A 221 9.26 -0.29 -20.59
C ILE A 221 9.50 -1.22 -21.79
N ILE A 222 8.51 -1.36 -22.68
CA ILE A 222 8.63 -2.22 -23.87
C ILE A 222 9.78 -1.75 -24.76
N LYS A 223 9.92 -0.43 -24.95
CA LYS A 223 11.01 0.13 -25.73
C LYS A 223 12.38 -0.21 -25.14
N ASP A 224 12.55 -0.03 -23.83
CA ASP A 224 13.82 -0.35 -23.17
C ASP A 224 14.18 -1.84 -23.27
N LEU A 225 13.17 -2.73 -23.24
CA LEU A 225 13.35 -4.17 -23.43
C LEU A 225 13.86 -4.48 -24.85
N ILE A 226 13.29 -3.85 -25.88
CA ILE A 226 13.74 -4.00 -27.27
C ILE A 226 15.16 -3.44 -27.45
N ASP A 227 15.42 -2.27 -26.86
CA ASP A 227 16.72 -1.59 -26.94
C ASP A 227 17.81 -2.31 -26.11
N GLY A 228 17.43 -3.27 -25.25
CA GLY A 228 18.32 -3.96 -24.32
C GLY A 228 18.94 -3.03 -23.29
N LYS A 229 18.25 -1.93 -22.93
CA LYS A 229 18.77 -0.86 -22.06
C LYS A 229 17.79 -0.46 -20.96
N PRO A 230 17.64 -1.31 -19.92
CA PRO A 230 16.80 -0.98 -18.77
C PRO A 230 17.25 0.30 -18.09
N LYS A 231 16.32 1.22 -17.82
CA LYS A 231 16.62 2.47 -17.13
C LYS A 231 15.41 3.00 -16.36
N LEU A 232 15.67 4.03 -15.58
CA LEU A 232 14.64 4.80 -14.90
C LEU A 232 14.14 5.92 -15.82
N HIS A 233 12.83 6.03 -15.97
CA HIS A 233 12.18 7.18 -16.58
C HIS A 233 11.33 7.91 -15.55
N ASN A 234 11.34 9.24 -15.62
CA ASN A 234 10.40 10.09 -14.89
C ASN A 234 9.37 10.65 -15.88
N GLU A 235 8.33 9.86 -16.18
CA GLU A 235 7.22 10.28 -17.02
C GLU A 235 6.38 11.34 -16.29
N TYR A 236 6.23 11.20 -14.97
CA TYR A 236 5.46 12.12 -14.14
C TYR A 236 6.23 13.40 -13.75
N GLY A 237 7.12 13.89 -14.61
CA GLY A 237 7.99 15.05 -14.37
C GLY A 237 7.25 16.37 -14.08
N ARG A 238 5.95 16.43 -14.40
CA ARG A 238 5.06 17.55 -14.04
C ARG A 238 4.77 17.65 -12.53
N ALA A 239 4.97 16.57 -11.78
CA ALA A 239 4.71 16.52 -10.34
C ALA A 239 5.89 15.95 -9.53
N VAL A 240 6.79 15.21 -10.16
CA VAL A 240 7.91 14.52 -9.50
C VAL A 240 9.24 15.13 -9.91
N SER A 241 9.96 15.71 -8.96
CA SER A 241 11.38 16.03 -9.11
C SER A 241 12.25 14.78 -8.92
N TYR A 242 13.51 14.86 -9.34
CA TYR A 242 14.44 13.76 -9.20
C TYR A 242 14.77 13.46 -7.72
N GLU A 243 14.93 14.50 -6.90
CA GLU A 243 15.26 14.41 -5.47
C GLU A 243 14.04 14.19 -4.56
N GLY A 244 12.84 14.48 -5.08
CA GLY A 244 11.58 14.47 -4.35
C GLY A 244 11.36 15.72 -3.53
N ASN A 245 10.52 15.60 -2.50
CA ASN A 245 10.24 16.67 -1.57
C ASN A 245 11.26 16.66 -0.43
N LEU A 246 12.28 17.52 -0.55
CA LEU A 246 13.37 17.63 0.42
C LEU A 246 12.86 17.91 1.85
N MET A 247 11.86 18.80 2.00
CA MET A 247 11.31 19.12 3.32
C MET A 247 10.59 17.92 3.95
N ALA A 248 9.81 17.17 3.15
CA ALA A 248 9.16 15.95 3.63
C ALA A 248 10.18 14.90 4.07
N LYS A 249 11.23 14.69 3.28
CA LYS A 249 12.33 13.76 3.62
C LYS A 249 13.05 14.17 4.91
N THR A 250 13.32 15.47 5.10
CA THR A 250 13.87 15.99 6.36
C THR A 250 12.97 15.66 7.55
N MET A 251 11.67 15.95 7.46
CA MET A 251 10.73 15.65 8.55
C MET A 251 10.65 14.16 8.86
N LEU A 252 10.56 13.32 7.83
CA LEU A 252 10.53 11.86 7.99
C LEU A 252 11.79 11.36 8.69
N ASN A 253 12.98 11.79 8.25
CA ASN A 253 14.25 11.41 8.84
C ASN A 253 14.40 11.92 10.28
N GLU A 254 13.85 13.09 10.60
CA GLU A 254 13.92 13.63 11.96
C GLU A 254 12.98 12.93 12.93
N VAL A 255 11.80 12.50 12.46
CA VAL A 255 10.73 11.93 13.29
C VAL A 255 10.83 10.42 13.43
N PHE A 256 11.17 9.72 12.36
CA PHE A 256 11.11 8.27 12.31
C PHE A 256 12.49 7.63 12.18
N GLU A 257 12.59 6.42 12.73
CA GLU A 257 13.63 5.46 12.39
C GLU A 257 13.03 4.34 11.54
N VAL A 258 13.87 3.74 10.68
CA VAL A 258 13.47 2.66 9.77
C VAL A 258 13.82 1.33 10.40
N ILE A 259 12.84 0.43 10.47
CA ILE A 259 12.99 -0.92 11.02
C ILE A 259 12.57 -1.98 9.99
N ASP A 260 12.99 -3.22 10.25
CA ASP A 260 12.38 -4.38 9.62
C ASP A 260 10.95 -4.50 10.13
N ALA A 261 9.99 -4.65 9.21
CA ALA A 261 8.58 -4.56 9.57
C ALA A 261 7.75 -5.69 8.97
N PRO A 262 6.73 -6.18 9.69
CA PRO A 262 5.79 -7.16 9.17
C PRO A 262 4.85 -6.56 8.12
N TRP A 263 4.62 -7.32 7.05
CA TRP A 263 3.66 -7.07 5.96
C TRP A 263 2.67 -8.23 5.88
N ARG A 264 1.40 -7.95 6.13
CA ARG A 264 0.33 -8.96 6.21
C ARG A 264 0.26 -9.82 4.95
N GLY A 265 0.27 -11.13 5.13
CA GLY A 265 0.24 -12.10 4.04
C GLY A 265 1.53 -12.22 3.23
N ILE A 266 2.60 -11.52 3.60
CA ILE A 266 3.91 -11.54 2.92
C ILE A 266 4.99 -12.09 3.85
N GLY A 267 5.23 -11.44 4.99
CA GLY A 267 6.40 -11.72 5.81
C GLY A 267 6.95 -10.47 6.48
N VAL A 268 8.10 -10.61 7.14
CA VAL A 268 8.91 -9.46 7.54
C VAL A 268 9.71 -8.98 6.33
N VAL A 269 9.63 -7.68 6.05
CA VAL A 269 10.38 -7.04 4.97
C VAL A 269 11.42 -6.12 5.60
N ARG A 270 12.67 -6.31 5.20
CA ARG A 270 13.81 -5.57 5.74
C ARG A 270 13.68 -4.07 5.47
N SER A 271 13.96 -3.26 6.48
CA SER A 271 14.02 -1.79 6.41
C SER A 271 12.79 -1.18 5.74
N SER A 272 11.60 -1.62 6.12
CA SER A 272 10.35 -1.35 5.39
C SER A 272 9.25 -0.69 6.22
N GLY A 273 9.48 -0.43 7.51
CA GLY A 273 8.53 0.26 8.37
C GLY A 273 9.17 1.43 9.10
N TYR A 274 8.33 2.39 9.47
CA TYR A 274 8.71 3.48 10.36
C TYR A 274 8.24 3.22 11.78
N VAL A 275 9.06 3.60 12.76
CA VAL A 275 8.66 3.80 14.15
C VAL A 275 9.15 5.17 14.62
N LEU A 276 8.53 5.71 15.68
CA LEU A 276 8.94 7.01 16.22
C LEU A 276 10.30 6.88 16.87
N LYS A 277 11.20 7.84 16.59
CA LYS A 277 12.46 7.93 17.32
C LYS A 277 12.22 8.20 18.80
N ASP A 278 13.16 7.75 19.63
CA ASP A 278 13.12 7.89 21.09
C ASP A 278 12.80 9.31 21.61
N LYS A 279 13.28 10.36 20.95
CA LYS A 279 12.96 11.76 21.31
C LYS A 279 11.46 12.09 21.24
N PHE A 280 10.69 11.34 20.45
CA PHE A 280 9.25 11.51 20.27
C PHE A 280 8.42 10.39 20.93
N ARG A 281 9.06 9.55 21.75
CA ARG A 281 8.44 8.40 22.43
C ARG A 281 7.22 8.77 23.28
N VAL A 282 7.13 10.03 23.75
CA VAL A 282 5.94 10.54 24.47
C VAL A 282 4.65 10.46 23.65
N TYR A 283 4.74 10.42 22.32
CA TYR A 283 3.60 10.29 21.41
C TYR A 283 3.40 8.86 20.90
N ASP A 284 4.23 7.91 21.31
CA ASP A 284 4.21 6.55 20.77
C ASP A 284 3.21 5.66 21.52
N ALA A 285 2.15 5.22 20.82
CA ALA A 285 1.16 4.32 21.39
C ALA A 285 1.73 2.93 21.66
N ALA A 286 2.67 2.46 20.84
CA ALA A 286 3.25 1.14 21.03
C ALA A 286 4.10 1.08 22.30
N PHE A 287 4.86 2.15 22.57
CA PHE A 287 5.58 2.28 23.82
C PHE A 287 4.63 2.43 25.03
N GLU A 288 3.64 3.33 24.95
CA GLU A 288 2.71 3.61 26.05
C GLU A 288 1.93 2.37 26.50
N TYR A 289 1.43 1.59 25.53
CA TYR A 289 0.55 0.45 25.79
C TYR A 289 1.25 -0.92 25.71
N GLY A 290 2.57 -0.93 25.52
CA GLY A 290 3.37 -2.17 25.43
C GLY A 290 3.01 -3.05 24.23
N ILE A 291 2.72 -2.43 23.08
CA ILE A 291 2.39 -3.15 21.84
C ILE A 291 3.68 -3.56 21.16
N ASP A 292 3.84 -4.87 20.91
CA ASP A 292 4.98 -5.40 20.18
C ASP A 292 4.75 -5.33 18.67
N LEU A 293 5.32 -4.30 18.05
CA LEU A 293 5.25 -4.08 16.59
C LEU A 293 6.09 -5.09 15.78
N THR A 294 7.00 -5.81 16.44
CA THR A 294 7.90 -6.80 15.82
C THR A 294 7.33 -8.21 15.90
N LYS A 295 6.22 -8.38 16.61
CA LYS A 295 5.57 -9.66 16.78
C LYS A 295 5.17 -10.23 15.42
N ASP A 296 5.79 -11.34 15.03
CA ASP A 296 5.43 -12.13 13.83
C ASP A 296 4.02 -12.76 13.92
N VAL A 297 3.35 -12.58 15.05
CA VAL A 297 2.08 -13.21 15.38
C VAL A 297 0.98 -12.49 14.59
N ASP A 298 0.35 -13.26 13.69
CA ASP A 298 -0.78 -12.86 12.84
C ASP A 298 -0.48 -12.00 11.60
N LEU A 299 0.62 -12.35 10.89
CA LEU A 299 0.68 -12.17 9.43
C LEU A 299 -0.39 -13.01 8.69
N ALA A 300 -1.07 -13.91 9.42
CA ALA A 300 -2.09 -14.80 8.92
C ALA A 300 -3.23 -14.02 8.25
N LEU A 301 -3.58 -14.51 7.07
CA LEU A 301 -4.80 -14.10 6.39
C LEU A 301 -5.97 -14.94 6.90
N PRO A 302 -7.20 -14.41 6.85
CA PRO A 302 -8.40 -15.19 7.11
C PRO A 302 -8.40 -16.49 6.30
N LYS A 303 -8.87 -17.60 6.89
CA LYS A 303 -8.76 -18.94 6.30
C LYS A 303 -9.26 -18.98 4.84
N GLY A 304 -8.41 -19.48 3.94
CA GLY A 304 -8.71 -19.58 2.50
C GLY A 304 -8.58 -18.28 1.70
N CYS A 305 -8.25 -17.17 2.35
CA CYS A 305 -7.95 -15.91 1.69
C CYS A 305 -6.57 -15.95 1.03
N ARG A 306 -6.50 -15.61 -0.26
CA ARG A 306 -5.26 -15.56 -1.06
C ARG A 306 -4.69 -14.14 -1.23
N CYS A 307 -5.04 -13.20 -0.34
CA CYS A 307 -4.61 -11.80 -0.47
C CYS A 307 -3.09 -11.64 -0.58
N GLY A 308 -2.30 -12.43 0.15
CA GLY A 308 -0.84 -12.41 0.10
C GLY A 308 -0.31 -12.76 -1.29
N GLU A 309 -0.89 -13.79 -1.90
CA GLU A 309 -0.56 -14.19 -3.27
C GLU A 309 -1.02 -13.14 -4.30
N VAL A 310 -2.17 -12.49 -4.06
CA VAL A 310 -2.68 -11.41 -4.91
C VAL A 310 -1.75 -10.20 -4.88
N VAL A 311 -1.37 -9.71 -3.70
CA VAL A 311 -0.51 -8.52 -3.59
C VAL A 311 0.92 -8.79 -4.03
N LEU A 312 1.37 -10.05 -4.02
CA LEU A 312 2.66 -10.44 -4.60
C LEU A 312 2.58 -10.71 -6.11
N GLY A 313 1.40 -10.56 -6.74
CA GLY A 313 1.23 -10.79 -8.17
C GLY A 313 1.29 -12.26 -8.60
N LYS A 314 1.24 -13.21 -7.66
CA LYS A 314 1.28 -14.66 -7.95
C LYS A 314 -0.03 -15.15 -8.55
N VAL A 315 -1.14 -14.53 -8.13
CA VAL A 315 -2.49 -14.84 -8.65
C VAL A 315 -3.34 -13.58 -8.78
N GLU A 316 -4.32 -13.64 -9.65
CA GLU A 316 -5.34 -12.62 -9.78
C GLU A 316 -6.46 -12.81 -8.75
N PRO A 317 -7.21 -11.73 -8.40
CA PRO A 317 -8.35 -11.83 -7.51
C PRO A 317 -9.36 -12.91 -7.91
N THR A 318 -9.60 -13.13 -9.20
CA THR A 318 -10.51 -14.15 -9.75
C THR A 318 -10.09 -15.58 -9.45
N GLN A 319 -8.81 -15.82 -9.18
CA GLN A 319 -8.27 -17.13 -8.82
C GLN A 319 -8.37 -17.40 -7.31
N CYS A 320 -8.87 -16.44 -6.52
CA CYS A 320 -9.20 -16.65 -5.12
C CYS A 320 -10.58 -17.30 -5.00
N PRO A 321 -10.72 -18.46 -4.32
CA PRO A 321 -12.00 -19.18 -4.25
C PRO A 321 -13.09 -18.39 -3.50
N LEU A 322 -12.70 -17.38 -2.71
CA LEU A 322 -13.60 -16.55 -1.92
C LEU A 322 -14.08 -15.29 -2.65
N PHE A 323 -13.38 -14.87 -3.70
CA PHE A 323 -13.60 -13.60 -4.40
C PHE A 323 -15.00 -13.55 -5.03
N MET A 324 -15.75 -12.49 -4.73
CA MET A 324 -17.13 -12.28 -5.16
C MET A 324 -18.11 -13.41 -4.81
N LYS A 325 -17.73 -14.29 -3.88
CA LYS A 325 -18.60 -15.28 -3.23
C LYS A 325 -18.86 -14.82 -1.80
N VAL A 326 -18.08 -15.34 -0.84
CA VAL A 326 -18.18 -14.93 0.57
C VAL A 326 -17.43 -13.63 0.86
N CYS A 327 -16.39 -13.31 0.08
CA CYS A 327 -15.62 -12.09 0.19
C CYS A 327 -16.11 -11.08 -0.86
N THR A 328 -16.83 -10.06 -0.43
CA THR A 328 -17.43 -9.04 -1.31
C THR A 328 -17.18 -7.63 -0.79
N PRO A 329 -17.34 -6.59 -1.61
CA PRO A 329 -17.31 -5.20 -1.15
C PRO A 329 -18.19 -4.89 0.07
N ARG A 330 -19.38 -5.52 0.14
CA ARG A 330 -20.32 -5.35 1.25
C ARG A 330 -19.90 -6.15 2.48
N ASN A 331 -19.34 -7.35 2.28
CA ASN A 331 -18.84 -8.23 3.34
C ASN A 331 -17.37 -8.59 3.08
N PRO A 332 -16.41 -7.70 3.37
CA PRO A 332 -15.00 -7.93 3.08
C PRO A 332 -14.46 -8.97 4.07
N TYR A 333 -14.12 -10.15 3.56
CA TYR A 333 -13.55 -11.20 4.39
C TYR A 333 -12.04 -11.05 4.57
N GLY A 334 -11.32 -10.69 3.50
CA GLY A 334 -9.87 -10.44 3.49
C GLY A 334 -9.52 -8.96 3.30
N PRO A 335 -8.28 -8.56 3.64
CA PRO A 335 -7.88 -7.16 3.67
C PRO A 335 -7.92 -6.48 2.29
N CYS A 336 -7.58 -7.16 1.19
CA CYS A 336 -7.64 -6.56 -0.15
C CYS A 336 -9.05 -6.23 -0.66
N MET A 337 -10.11 -6.66 0.04
CA MET A 337 -11.50 -6.31 -0.29
C MET A 337 -12.01 -5.11 0.54
N VAL A 338 -11.23 -4.65 1.51
CA VAL A 338 -11.59 -3.58 2.44
C VAL A 338 -11.32 -2.21 1.84
N SER A 339 -10.06 -1.92 1.53
CA SER A 339 -9.63 -0.60 1.05
C SER A 339 -10.00 -0.40 -0.42
N ILE A 340 -10.31 0.83 -0.79
CA ILE A 340 -10.52 1.25 -2.18
C ILE A 340 -9.26 1.11 -3.04
N GLU A 341 -8.08 1.08 -2.41
CA GLU A 341 -6.79 0.81 -3.05
C GLU A 341 -6.49 -0.69 -3.15
N GLY A 342 -7.31 -1.55 -2.55
CA GLY A 342 -7.10 -2.99 -2.56
C GLY A 342 -7.43 -3.61 -3.91
N THR A 343 -6.49 -4.37 -4.49
CA THR A 343 -6.65 -5.02 -5.80
C THR A 343 -7.96 -5.80 -5.92
N CYS A 344 -8.33 -6.59 -4.91
CA CYS A 344 -9.60 -7.33 -4.95
C CYS A 344 -10.81 -6.40 -4.95
N ARG A 345 -10.80 -5.32 -4.15
CA ARG A 345 -11.89 -4.34 -4.14
C ARG A 345 -12.05 -3.66 -5.50
N ILE A 346 -10.93 -3.22 -6.08
CA ILE A 346 -10.87 -2.59 -7.41
C ILE A 346 -11.46 -3.53 -8.46
N TRP A 347 -11.02 -4.79 -8.49
CA TRP A 347 -11.54 -5.77 -9.45
C TRP A 347 -13.03 -6.03 -9.28
N ALA A 348 -13.51 -6.09 -8.05
CA ALA A 348 -14.91 -6.33 -7.72
C ALA A 348 -15.82 -5.19 -8.21
N GLU A 349 -15.40 -3.93 -8.06
CA GLU A 349 -16.21 -2.75 -8.37
C GLU A 349 -16.08 -2.26 -9.81
N HIS A 350 -14.92 -2.48 -10.44
CA HIS A 350 -14.61 -1.93 -11.76
C HIS A 350 -14.48 -2.99 -12.87
N GLY A 351 -14.79 -4.25 -12.58
CA GLY A 351 -15.07 -5.25 -13.61
C GLY A 351 -13.84 -5.96 -14.20
N GLY A 352 -12.70 -6.00 -13.48
CA GLY A 352 -11.50 -6.74 -13.92
C GLY A 352 -11.74 -8.23 -14.24
N TYR A 353 -12.81 -8.82 -13.69
CA TYR A 353 -13.23 -10.21 -13.94
C TYR A 353 -14.29 -10.36 -15.05
N VAL A 354 -15.05 -9.32 -15.35
CA VAL A 354 -16.14 -9.36 -16.36
C VAL A 354 -15.52 -9.35 -17.76
N ILE A 355 -14.44 -8.60 -17.95
CA ILE A 355 -13.82 -8.44 -19.27
C ILE A 355 -13.04 -9.70 -19.69
N LYS A 356 -12.43 -10.45 -18.76
CA LYS A 356 -11.76 -11.72 -19.10
C LYS A 356 -12.71 -12.83 -19.56
N ASN A 357 -13.98 -12.78 -19.16
CA ASN A 357 -15.00 -13.74 -19.59
C ASN A 357 -15.69 -13.34 -20.90
N LEU A 358 -15.38 -12.16 -21.44
CA LEU A 358 -15.76 -11.80 -22.81
C LEU A 358 -14.70 -12.39 -23.74
N ASN A 359 -14.86 -13.66 -24.07
CA ASN A 359 -14.30 -14.22 -25.30
C ASN A 359 -14.97 -13.50 -26.48
N ILE A 360 -14.44 -12.35 -26.88
CA ILE A 360 -14.77 -11.69 -28.15
C ILE A 360 -13.64 -11.99 -29.13
#